data_AF-L9XEG5-F1
#
_entry.id   AF-L9XEG5-F1
#
_cell.length_a   1.000
_cell.length_b   1.000
_cell.length_c   1.000
_cell.angle_alpha   90.00
_cell.angle_beta   90.00
_cell.angle_gamma   90.00
#
_symmetry.space_group_name_H-M   'P 1'
#
loop_
_entity.id
_entity.type
_entity.pdbx_description
1 polymer ?
#
loop_
_entity_poly.entity_id
_entity_poly.type
_entity_poly.pdbx_seq_one_letter_code
_entity_poly.pdbx_strand_id
1 'polypeptide(L)'
;MGGDDTDETWESYGTDVTERDHPVHSILDRLLLRWNRIVVAVALTAGAFLLLVGVHTLGLVSSVNDATMTRISQGLIAGTFSLVTLVVTVNQLILSREFRAADEFRDRVGGVVDFRRDIEDATGAATTPAAPANMLELLVREIGRRADRVEESLADDLEGSTRTRLEAFVRSVRESTDRTRETLDRARFGTFSALAATMEYDDAWQIYAARHLRNDHGDELSGATREALAELVESLELLETGREHLKTTYLQRELTRLSQLTILFGLPAVLAAFLLGLLYGGMGGPTIGHADAPVVVSGLIAIASSPVALLSAYVLRAGTIARRTASIGPMLPQKGADEGPFEVARDADGESK
;
A
#
# COMPACT_ATOMS: atom_id res chain seq x y z
N MET A 1 20.29 -38.72 -21.50
CA MET A 1 19.04 -38.59 -20.74
C MET A 1 19.44 -37.89 -19.45
N GLY A 2 19.45 -36.56 -19.32
CA GLY A 2 18.64 -35.53 -19.97
C GLY A 2 17.31 -35.40 -19.21
N GLY A 3 17.22 -34.38 -18.35
CA GLY A 3 16.13 -34.06 -17.42
C GLY A 3 16.76 -33.18 -16.31
N ASP A 4 16.92 -31.87 -16.44
CA ASP A 4 15.99 -30.76 -16.78
C ASP A 4 15.13 -30.26 -15.60
N ASP A 5 15.61 -30.40 -14.35
CA ASP A 5 14.90 -29.98 -13.12
C ASP A 5 15.56 -28.80 -12.36
N THR A 6 16.51 -28.06 -12.94
CA THR A 6 17.22 -26.97 -12.20
C THR A 6 16.89 -25.54 -12.62
N ASP A 7 15.96 -25.35 -13.57
CA ASP A 7 15.64 -24.01 -14.10
C ASP A 7 14.45 -23.32 -13.39
N GLU A 8 13.67 -24.03 -12.57
CA GLU A 8 12.47 -23.45 -11.91
C GLU A 8 12.75 -22.56 -10.69
N THR A 9 14.00 -22.44 -10.23
CA THR A 9 14.32 -21.77 -8.96
C THR A 9 14.65 -20.28 -9.10
N TRP A 10 14.79 -19.75 -10.32
CA TRP A 10 15.28 -18.39 -10.58
C TRP A 10 14.23 -17.38 -11.02
N GLU A 11 13.02 -17.85 -11.35
CA GLU A 11 11.91 -16.94 -11.57
C GLU A 11 11.58 -16.25 -10.25
N SER A 12 11.55 -14.91 -10.28
CA SER A 12 10.90 -14.13 -9.25
C SER A 12 9.46 -14.62 -9.18
N TYR A 13 9.16 -15.46 -8.20
CA TYR A 13 7.81 -15.54 -7.66
C TYR A 13 7.56 -14.17 -7.06
N GLY A 14 7.12 -13.25 -7.92
CA GLY A 14 6.69 -11.94 -7.51
C GLY A 14 5.60 -12.08 -6.46
N THR A 15 5.15 -10.93 -5.98
CA THR A 15 3.99 -10.82 -5.09
C THR A 15 2.66 -11.27 -5.72
N ASP A 16 2.70 -12.18 -6.70
CA ASP A 16 1.60 -13.04 -7.12
C ASP A 16 1.21 -13.91 -5.92
N VAL A 17 0.44 -13.27 -5.05
CA VAL A 17 -0.54 -13.92 -4.19
C VAL A 17 -1.19 -14.97 -5.08
N THR A 18 -0.80 -16.22 -4.83
CA THR A 18 -1.28 -17.45 -5.44
C THR A 18 -2.63 -17.21 -6.12
N GLU A 19 -2.68 -17.41 -7.43
CA GLU A 19 -3.89 -17.57 -8.23
C GLU A 19 -4.85 -18.53 -7.51
N ARG A 20 -5.66 -17.98 -6.61
CA ARG A 20 -6.96 -18.51 -6.23
C ARG A 20 -7.95 -17.51 -6.77
N ASP A 21 -8.25 -17.73 -8.05
CA ASP A 21 -9.28 -17.07 -8.83
C ASP A 21 -10.61 -16.96 -8.06
N HIS A 22 -10.82 -15.82 -7.41
CA HIS A 22 -12.15 -15.31 -7.19
C HIS A 22 -12.26 -13.95 -7.90
N PRO A 23 -13.03 -13.85 -9.00
CA PRO A 23 -13.11 -12.63 -9.81
C PRO A 23 -13.59 -11.42 -9.01
N VAL A 24 -14.32 -11.66 -7.91
CA VAL A 24 -14.81 -10.64 -6.99
C VAL A 24 -13.66 -9.97 -6.21
N HIS A 25 -12.63 -10.72 -5.82
CA HIS A 25 -11.49 -10.17 -5.09
C HIS A 25 -10.59 -9.31 -5.97
N SER A 26 -10.33 -9.73 -7.21
CA SER A 26 -9.55 -8.93 -8.18
C SER A 26 -10.26 -7.63 -8.55
N ILE A 27 -11.59 -7.65 -8.72
CA ILE A 27 -12.38 -6.45 -9.00
C ILE A 27 -12.44 -5.54 -7.77
N LEU A 28 -12.67 -6.07 -6.57
CA LEU A 28 -12.69 -5.28 -5.34
C LEU A 28 -11.32 -4.66 -5.03
N ASP A 29 -10.23 -5.42 -5.18
CA ASP A 29 -8.88 -4.91 -4.99
C ASP A 29 -8.59 -3.79 -6.00
N ARG A 30 -8.93 -3.98 -7.28
CA ARG A 30 -8.73 -2.98 -8.33
C ARG A 30 -9.63 -1.74 -8.13
N LEU A 31 -10.84 -1.91 -7.61
CA LEU A 31 -11.76 -0.83 -7.28
C LEU A 31 -11.26 -0.03 -6.06
N LEU A 32 -10.89 -0.72 -4.97
CA LEU A 32 -10.48 -0.12 -3.70
C LEU A 32 -9.10 0.56 -3.78
N LEU A 33 -8.17 -0.02 -4.55
CA LEU A 33 -6.84 0.56 -4.77
C LEU A 33 -6.91 1.75 -5.72
N ARG A 34 -7.60 1.63 -6.88
CA ARG A 34 -7.50 2.63 -7.95
C ARG A 34 -8.49 3.78 -7.83
N TRP A 35 -9.65 3.59 -7.21
CA TRP A 35 -10.67 4.65 -7.15
C TRP A 35 -10.44 5.64 -6.01
N ASN A 36 -10.89 6.87 -6.24
CA ASN A 36 -10.95 7.89 -5.20
C ASN A 36 -11.85 7.39 -4.08
N ARG A 37 -11.30 7.28 -2.87
CA ARG A 37 -11.98 6.93 -1.62
C ARG A 37 -13.33 7.63 -1.38
N ILE A 38 -13.48 8.87 -1.83
CA ILE A 38 -14.74 9.61 -1.69
C ILE A 38 -15.77 8.96 -2.60
N VAL A 39 -15.39 8.51 -3.79
CA VAL A 39 -16.26 7.76 -4.70
C VAL A 39 -16.68 6.43 -4.09
N VAL A 40 -15.76 5.70 -3.45
CA VAL A 40 -16.12 4.44 -2.76
C VAL A 40 -17.08 4.71 -1.60
N ALA A 41 -16.81 5.72 -0.76
CA ALA A 41 -17.68 6.10 0.35
C ALA A 41 -19.07 6.56 -0.15
N VAL A 42 -19.12 7.35 -1.21
CA VAL A 42 -20.35 7.80 -1.87
C VAL A 42 -21.09 6.61 -2.48
N ALA A 43 -20.40 5.66 -3.12
CA ALA A 43 -21.01 4.46 -3.70
C ALA A 43 -21.59 3.55 -2.61
N LEU A 44 -20.89 3.37 -1.48
CA LEU A 44 -21.41 2.64 -0.32
C LEU A 44 -22.64 3.34 0.27
N THR A 45 -22.59 4.67 0.40
CA THR A 45 -23.70 5.47 0.92
C THR A 45 -24.91 5.43 -0.01
N ALA A 46 -24.69 5.60 -1.32
CA ALA A 46 -25.72 5.50 -2.34
C ALA A 46 -26.28 4.07 -2.45
N GLY A 47 -25.42 3.06 -2.32
CA GLY A 47 -25.83 1.66 -2.26
C GLY A 47 -26.74 1.38 -1.05
N ALA A 48 -26.40 1.89 0.13
CA ALA A 48 -27.25 1.81 1.31
C ALA A 48 -28.60 2.51 1.10
N PHE A 49 -28.59 3.71 0.50
CA PHE A 49 -29.82 4.42 0.12
C PHE A 49 -30.70 3.60 -0.83
N LEU A 50 -30.13 3.13 -1.94
CA LEU A 50 -30.86 2.34 -2.95
C LEU A 50 -31.37 1.02 -2.37
N LEU A 51 -30.61 0.38 -1.48
CA LEU A 51 -31.03 -0.83 -0.77
C LEU A 51 -32.25 -0.54 0.10
N LEU A 52 -32.24 0.54 0.89
CA LEU A 52 -33.37 0.91 1.75
C LEU A 52 -34.62 1.24 0.93
N VAL A 53 -34.47 2.00 -0.15
CA VAL A 53 -35.57 2.30 -1.09
C VAL A 53 -36.08 1.02 -1.77
N GLY A 54 -35.19 0.13 -2.19
CA GLY A 54 -35.54 -1.16 -2.80
C GLY A 54 -36.32 -2.06 -1.86
N VAL A 55 -35.85 -2.22 -0.62
CA VAL A 55 -36.52 -2.99 0.43
C VAL A 55 -37.91 -2.43 0.72
N HIS A 56 -38.05 -1.11 0.74
CA HIS A 56 -39.35 -0.45 0.91
C HIS A 56 -40.28 -0.70 -0.29
N THR A 57 -39.82 -0.50 -1.53
CA THR A 57 -40.63 -0.66 -2.75
C THR A 57 -41.09 -2.10 -2.99
N LEU A 58 -40.29 -3.08 -2.55
CA LEU A 58 -40.65 -4.50 -2.58
C LEU A 58 -41.66 -4.90 -1.48
N GLY A 59 -42.04 -3.99 -0.58
CA GLY A 59 -42.97 -4.26 0.51
C GLY A 59 -42.41 -5.18 1.60
N LEU A 60 -41.08 -5.40 1.63
CA LEU A 60 -40.42 -6.26 2.62
C LEU A 60 -40.44 -5.65 4.03
N VAL A 61 -40.65 -4.33 4.12
CA VAL A 61 -40.83 -3.59 5.38
C VAL A 61 -42.17 -2.86 5.32
N SER A 62 -43.18 -3.41 5.97
CA SER A 62 -44.49 -2.78 6.12
C SER A 62 -44.53 -1.97 7.41
N SER A 63 -44.68 -0.65 7.31
CA SER A 63 -45.01 0.26 8.41
C SER A 63 -44.03 0.22 9.60
N VAL A 64 -43.00 1.06 9.54
CA VAL A 64 -42.18 1.30 10.73
C VAL A 64 -42.92 2.25 11.66
N ASN A 65 -43.25 1.77 12.86
CA ASN A 65 -43.85 2.58 13.92
C ASN A 65 -42.86 3.67 14.38
N ASP A 66 -43.38 4.85 14.72
CA ASP A 66 -42.67 6.03 15.22
C ASP A 66 -41.68 5.70 16.34
N ALA A 67 -42.05 4.79 17.25
CA ALA A 67 -41.17 4.33 18.34
C ALA A 67 -39.92 3.58 17.85
N THR A 68 -39.99 2.87 16.72
CA THR A 68 -38.83 2.20 16.12
C THR A 68 -37.95 3.18 15.37
N MET A 69 -38.54 4.13 14.63
CA MET A 69 -37.77 5.18 13.95
C MET A 69 -37.02 6.08 14.93
N THR A 70 -37.68 6.43 16.04
CA THR A 70 -37.04 7.19 17.13
C THR A 70 -35.84 6.42 17.73
N ARG A 71 -35.97 5.10 17.92
CA ARG A 71 -34.86 4.26 18.40
C ARG A 71 -33.71 4.18 17.40
N ILE A 72 -34.00 4.04 16.10
CA ILE A 72 -32.98 4.05 15.05
C ILE A 72 -32.26 5.41 15.04
N SER A 73 -32.99 6.52 15.09
CA SER A 73 -32.42 7.86 15.20
C SER A 73 -31.49 7.99 16.42
N GLN A 74 -31.94 7.58 17.61
CA GLN A 74 -31.11 7.61 18.83
C GLN A 74 -29.84 6.76 18.69
N GLY A 75 -29.95 5.57 18.09
CA GLY A 75 -28.81 4.71 17.80
C GLY A 75 -27.82 5.34 16.81
N LEU A 76 -28.32 5.98 15.75
CA LEU A 76 -27.50 6.69 14.77
C LEU A 76 -26.80 7.90 15.38
N ILE A 77 -27.49 8.67 16.24
CA ILE A 77 -26.90 9.80 16.97
C ILE A 77 -25.76 9.29 17.86
N ALA A 78 -26.03 8.31 18.72
CA ALA A 78 -25.03 7.76 19.64
C ALA A 78 -23.83 7.17 18.89
N GLY A 79 -24.08 6.38 17.84
CA GLY A 79 -23.04 5.78 17.00
C GLY A 79 -22.19 6.82 16.27
N THR A 80 -22.81 7.86 15.71
CA THR A 80 -22.08 8.92 15.00
C THR A 80 -21.23 9.74 15.96
N PHE A 81 -21.75 10.12 17.13
CA PHE A 81 -20.97 10.82 18.14
C PHE A 81 -19.78 9.98 18.62
N SER A 82 -19.98 8.69 18.86
CA SER A 82 -18.91 7.77 19.25
C SER A 82 -17.82 7.69 18.17
N LEU A 83 -18.22 7.50 16.91
CA LEU A 83 -17.29 7.42 15.78
C LEU A 83 -16.51 8.72 15.57
N VAL A 84 -17.18 9.87 15.57
CA VAL A 84 -16.53 11.18 15.44
C VAL A 84 -15.56 11.41 16.60
N THR A 85 -15.96 11.09 17.83
CA THR A 85 -15.10 11.21 19.01
C THR A 85 -13.86 10.33 18.91
N LEU A 86 -14.02 9.08 18.46
CA LEU A 86 -12.90 8.16 18.25
C LEU A 86 -11.93 8.72 17.22
N VAL A 87 -12.43 9.19 16.07
CA VAL A 87 -11.58 9.73 15.01
C VAL A 87 -10.88 11.02 15.42
N VAL A 88 -11.55 11.90 16.16
CA VAL A 88 -10.92 13.10 16.74
C VAL A 88 -9.82 12.71 17.73
N THR A 89 -10.09 11.75 18.62
CA THR A 89 -9.09 11.24 19.58
C THR A 89 -7.87 10.66 18.87
N VAL A 90 -8.07 9.83 17.83
CA VAL A 90 -6.97 9.27 17.04
C VAL A 90 -6.16 10.39 16.37
N ASN A 91 -6.82 11.41 15.80
CA ASN A 91 -6.12 12.54 15.20
C ASN A 91 -5.32 13.35 16.23
N GLN A 92 -5.86 13.53 17.43
CA GLN A 92 -5.13 14.17 18.53
C GLN A 92 -3.90 13.37 18.95
N LEU A 93 -4.00 12.03 18.98
CA LEU A 93 -2.85 11.15 19.26
C LEU A 93 -1.80 11.17 18.15
N ILE A 94 -2.20 11.34 16.89
CA ILE A 94 -1.26 11.49 15.78
C ILE A 94 -0.57 12.85 15.87
N LEU A 95 -1.35 13.93 16.04
CA LEU A 95 -0.82 15.29 16.10
C LEU A 95 0.09 15.50 17.32
N SER A 96 -0.21 14.87 18.46
CA SER A 96 0.67 14.92 19.64
C SER A 96 2.04 14.29 19.38
N ARG A 97 2.14 13.32 18.46
CA ARG A 97 3.43 12.74 18.03
C ARG A 97 4.21 13.65 17.08
N GLU A 98 3.56 14.64 16.46
CA GLU A 98 4.20 15.63 15.61
C GLU A 98 4.80 16.78 16.43
N PHE A 99 4.25 17.07 17.62
CA PHE A 99 4.82 18.02 18.58
C PHE A 99 5.96 17.39 19.40
N ARG A 100 7.05 17.01 18.72
CA ARG A 100 8.29 16.55 19.36
C ARG A 100 9.21 17.72 19.71
N ALA A 101 10.19 17.49 20.58
CA ALA A 101 11.20 18.48 20.91
C ALA A 101 11.94 18.97 19.64
N ALA A 102 12.40 20.22 19.64
CA ALA A 102 13.04 20.83 18.48
C ALA A 102 14.29 20.06 17.99
N ASP A 103 14.95 19.34 18.91
CA ASP A 103 16.13 18.51 18.61
C ASP A 103 15.78 17.29 17.75
N GLU A 104 14.74 16.53 18.13
CA GLU A 104 14.26 15.39 17.33
C GLU A 104 13.76 15.81 15.95
N PHE A 105 13.21 17.03 15.84
CA PHE A 105 12.83 17.60 14.54
C PHE A 105 14.06 17.89 13.68
N ARG A 106 15.12 18.45 14.26
CA ARG A 106 16.39 18.71 13.56
C ARG A 106 17.01 17.41 13.07
N ASP A 107 17.08 16.37 13.89
CA ASP A 107 17.65 15.07 13.50
C ASP A 107 16.87 14.44 12.34
N ARG A 108 15.53 14.52 12.39
CA ARG A 108 14.68 14.03 11.29
C ARG A 108 14.92 14.79 10.00
N VAL A 109 15.03 16.11 10.05
CA VAL A 109 15.34 16.92 8.86
C VAL A 109 16.74 16.60 8.35
N GLY A 110 17.72 16.44 9.24
CA GLY A 110 19.08 16.02 8.90
C GLY A 110 19.09 14.70 8.13
N GLY A 111 18.45 13.67 8.66
CA GLY A 111 18.38 12.35 7.99
C GLY A 111 17.71 12.39 6.61
N VAL A 112 16.72 13.25 6.39
CA VAL A 112 16.11 13.43 5.05
C VAL A 112 17.08 14.13 4.09
N VAL A 113 17.86 15.11 4.58
CA VAL A 113 18.86 15.79 3.76
C VAL A 113 20.00 14.85 3.39
N ASP A 114 20.49 14.06 4.35
CA ASP A 114 21.56 13.08 4.12
C ASP A 114 21.09 12.00 3.14
N PHE A 115 19.89 11.45 3.33
CA PHE A 115 19.31 10.52 2.36
C PHE A 115 19.21 11.10 0.93
N ARG A 116 18.89 12.39 0.79
CA ARG A 116 18.86 13.03 -0.54
C ARG A 116 20.25 13.20 -1.14
N ARG A 117 21.28 13.39 -0.31
CA ARG A 117 22.68 13.43 -0.74
C ARG A 117 23.16 12.05 -1.19
N ASP A 118 22.81 11.00 -0.45
CA ASP A 118 23.14 9.63 -0.83
C ASP A 118 22.58 9.28 -2.23
N ILE A 119 21.36 9.75 -2.54
CA ILE A 119 20.78 9.63 -3.89
C ILE A 119 21.55 10.46 -4.92
N GLU A 120 21.95 11.69 -4.60
CA GLU A 120 22.73 12.56 -5.49
C GLU A 120 24.09 11.93 -5.83
N ASP A 121 24.78 11.40 -4.82
CA ASP A 121 26.07 10.73 -4.95
C ASP A 121 25.92 9.44 -5.76
N ALA A 122 24.90 8.63 -5.48
CA ALA A 122 24.65 7.37 -6.19
C ALA A 122 24.26 7.58 -7.66
N THR A 123 23.48 8.61 -7.96
CA THR A 123 22.91 8.83 -9.31
C THR A 123 23.71 9.82 -10.15
N GLY A 124 24.69 10.52 -9.55
CA GLY A 124 25.42 11.62 -10.15
C GLY A 124 24.55 12.85 -10.49
N ALA A 125 23.33 12.92 -9.94
CA ALA A 125 22.42 14.03 -10.20
C ALA A 125 22.81 15.26 -9.39
N ALA A 126 22.75 16.45 -10.00
CA ALA A 126 23.07 17.70 -9.30
C ALA A 126 22.12 18.01 -8.13
N THR A 127 20.88 17.52 -8.19
CA THR A 127 19.89 17.66 -7.12
C THR A 127 18.82 16.58 -7.25
N THR A 128 18.46 15.95 -6.14
CA THR A 128 17.35 14.99 -6.10
C THR A 128 16.02 15.70 -6.43
N PRO A 129 15.12 15.11 -7.24
CA PRO A 129 13.80 15.67 -7.51
C PRO A 129 12.98 15.96 -6.23
N ALA A 130 12.17 17.02 -6.25
CA ALA A 130 11.32 17.37 -5.10
C ALA A 130 10.09 16.44 -4.97
N ALA A 131 9.57 15.97 -6.11
CA ALA A 131 8.45 15.04 -6.12
C ALA A 131 8.95 13.61 -5.81
N PRO A 132 8.39 12.91 -4.80
CA PRO A 132 8.82 11.56 -4.45
C PRO A 132 8.72 10.55 -5.59
N ALA A 133 7.72 10.68 -6.47
CA ALA A 133 7.57 9.82 -7.64
C ALA A 133 8.78 9.92 -8.58
N ASN A 134 9.23 11.14 -8.86
CA ASN A 134 10.38 11.40 -9.74
C ASN A 134 11.69 10.96 -9.08
N MET A 135 11.78 11.06 -7.76
CA MET A 135 12.92 10.53 -6.99
C MET A 135 13.01 8.99 -7.12
N LEU A 136 11.89 8.28 -7.01
CA LEU A 136 11.84 6.83 -7.21
C LEU A 136 12.15 6.45 -8.66
N GLU A 137 11.64 7.20 -9.64
CA GLU A 137 11.96 6.99 -11.04
C GLU A 137 13.47 7.16 -11.31
N LEU A 138 14.11 8.15 -10.68
CA LEU A 138 15.55 8.36 -10.74
C LEU A 138 16.32 7.15 -10.19
N LEU A 139 15.90 6.63 -9.04
CA LEU A 139 16.51 5.45 -8.42
C LEU A 139 16.34 4.19 -9.27
N VAL A 140 15.12 3.91 -9.76
CA VAL A 140 14.87 2.74 -10.63
C VAL A 140 15.70 2.82 -11.91
N ARG A 141 15.87 4.01 -12.47
CA ARG A 141 16.74 4.22 -13.63
C ARG A 141 18.20 3.94 -13.31
N GLU A 142 18.68 4.36 -12.14
CA GLU A 142 20.05 4.11 -11.71
C GLU A 142 20.31 2.63 -11.42
N ILE A 143 19.35 1.92 -10.82
CA ILE A 143 19.42 0.47 -10.65
C ILE A 143 19.58 -0.23 -12.00
N GLY A 144 18.81 0.16 -13.01
CA GLY A 144 18.95 -0.38 -14.37
C GLY A 144 20.35 -0.16 -14.94
N ARG A 145 20.90 1.04 -14.81
CA ARG A 145 22.28 1.34 -15.25
C ARG A 145 23.33 0.55 -14.48
N ARG A 146 23.16 0.36 -13.17
CA ARG A 146 24.07 -0.44 -12.34
C ARG A 146 24.00 -1.92 -12.71
N ALA A 147 22.83 -2.43 -13.05
CA ALA A 147 22.67 -3.77 -13.59
C ALA A 147 23.39 -3.93 -14.94
N ASP A 148 23.32 -2.92 -15.82
CA ASP A 148 24.10 -2.90 -17.07
C ASP A 148 25.61 -2.94 -16.82
N ARG A 149 26.09 -2.14 -15.86
CA ARG A 149 27.51 -2.13 -15.47
C ARG A 149 27.98 -3.46 -14.89
N VAL A 150 27.12 -4.19 -14.17
CA VAL A 150 27.44 -5.54 -13.70
C VAL A 150 27.69 -6.47 -14.89
N GLU A 151 26.82 -6.45 -15.90
CA GLU A 151 27.00 -7.27 -17.12
C GLU A 151 28.25 -6.87 -17.90
N GLU A 152 28.50 -5.57 -18.08
CA GLU A 152 29.71 -5.06 -18.76
C GLU A 152 31.01 -5.41 -18.04
N SER A 153 30.96 -5.55 -16.71
CA SER A 153 32.11 -5.90 -15.87
C SER A 153 32.41 -7.40 -15.80
N LEU A 154 31.58 -8.24 -16.41
CA LEU A 154 31.80 -9.69 -16.46
C LEU A 154 33.09 -9.99 -17.23
N ALA A 155 34.04 -10.65 -16.58
CA ALA A 155 35.26 -11.11 -17.24
C ALA A 155 34.91 -12.15 -18.33
N ASP A 156 35.60 -12.07 -19.47
CA ASP A 156 35.43 -13.06 -20.54
C ASP A 156 35.78 -14.48 -20.09
N ASP A 157 36.67 -14.59 -19.09
CA ASP A 157 37.20 -15.84 -18.54
C ASP A 157 36.29 -16.46 -17.46
N LEU A 158 35.16 -15.83 -17.12
CA LEU A 158 34.25 -16.33 -16.08
C LEU A 158 33.53 -17.60 -16.56
N GLU A 159 33.69 -18.72 -15.83
CA GLU A 159 33.15 -20.02 -16.22
C GLU A 159 31.62 -20.15 -16.04
N GLY A 160 31.05 -21.09 -16.81
CA GLY A 160 29.67 -21.07 -17.29
C GLY A 160 28.55 -20.96 -16.25
N SER A 161 28.60 -21.67 -15.13
CA SER A 161 27.50 -21.65 -14.15
C SER A 161 27.39 -20.31 -13.41
N THR A 162 28.53 -19.73 -13.02
CA THR A 162 28.58 -18.44 -12.31
C THR A 162 28.16 -17.30 -13.23
N ARG A 163 28.66 -17.30 -14.47
CA ARG A 163 28.27 -16.32 -15.50
C ARG A 163 26.78 -16.37 -15.81
N THR A 164 26.23 -17.56 -16.04
CA THR A 164 24.80 -17.74 -16.35
C THR A 164 23.92 -17.23 -15.22
N ARG A 165 24.29 -17.50 -13.96
CA ARG A 165 23.57 -16.99 -12.77
C ARG A 165 23.61 -15.46 -12.68
N LEU A 166 24.76 -14.85 -12.94
CA LEU A 166 24.88 -13.39 -12.92
C LEU A 166 24.07 -12.72 -14.04
N GLU A 167 24.14 -13.27 -15.26
CA GLU A 167 23.37 -12.78 -16.40
C GLU A 167 21.85 -12.94 -16.17
N ALA A 168 21.42 -14.06 -15.58
CA ALA A 168 20.02 -14.27 -15.19
C ALA A 168 19.57 -13.26 -14.14
N PHE A 169 20.39 -13.01 -13.11
CA PHE A 169 20.12 -11.99 -12.10
C PHE A 169 20.01 -10.58 -12.71
N VAL A 170 20.98 -10.16 -13.52
CA VAL A 170 20.95 -8.85 -14.20
C VAL A 170 19.71 -8.72 -15.10
N ARG A 171 19.34 -9.77 -15.83
CA ARG A 171 18.14 -9.79 -16.67
C ARG A 171 16.87 -9.60 -15.83
N SER A 172 16.75 -10.27 -14.69
CA SER A 172 15.64 -10.11 -13.75
C SER A 172 15.53 -8.69 -13.21
N VAL A 173 16.67 -8.06 -12.86
CA VAL A 173 16.71 -6.66 -12.42
C VAL A 173 16.28 -5.72 -13.55
N ARG A 174 16.78 -5.89 -14.77
CA ARG A 174 16.39 -5.09 -15.94
C ARG A 174 14.89 -5.17 -16.21
N GLU A 175 14.34 -6.38 -16.27
CA GLU A 175 12.91 -6.58 -16.51
C GLU A 175 12.06 -5.91 -15.43
N SER A 176 12.48 -6.01 -14.17
CA SER A 176 11.82 -5.35 -13.03
C SER A 176 11.87 -3.82 -13.17
N THR A 177 13.05 -3.25 -13.47
CA THR A 177 13.22 -1.80 -13.64
C THR A 177 12.42 -1.25 -14.82
N ASP A 178 12.38 -1.95 -15.95
CA ASP A 178 11.61 -1.53 -17.13
C ASP A 178 10.11 -1.56 -16.87
N ARG A 179 9.59 -2.62 -16.25
CA ARG A 179 8.17 -2.73 -15.85
C ARG A 179 7.77 -1.59 -14.90
N THR A 180 8.60 -1.30 -13.90
CA THR A 180 8.33 -0.23 -12.93
C THR A 180 8.43 1.15 -13.58
N ARG A 181 9.41 1.40 -14.46
CA ARG A 181 9.52 2.66 -15.21
C ARG A 181 8.31 2.90 -16.09
N GLU A 182 7.87 1.89 -16.84
CA GLU A 182 6.68 2.02 -17.69
C GLU A 182 5.43 2.34 -16.86
N THR A 183 5.31 1.74 -15.67
CA THR A 183 4.22 2.01 -14.75
C THR A 183 4.30 3.43 -14.16
N LEU A 184 5.49 3.89 -13.78
CA LEU A 184 5.74 5.25 -13.29
C LEU A 184 5.43 6.33 -14.36
N ASP A 185 5.80 6.08 -15.62
CA ASP A 185 5.54 6.98 -16.75
C ASP A 185 4.04 7.13 -17.05
N ARG A 186 3.27 6.04 -16.91
CA ARG A 186 1.80 6.07 -16.98
C ARG A 186 1.18 6.73 -15.73
N ALA A 187 1.86 6.62 -14.59
CA ALA A 187 1.45 7.14 -13.29
C ALA A 187 1.73 8.64 -13.07
N ARG A 188 2.15 9.40 -14.11
CA ARG A 188 2.40 10.86 -14.10
C ARG A 188 1.29 11.74 -13.50
N PHE A 189 0.14 11.16 -13.11
CA PHE A 189 -0.88 11.77 -12.28
C PHE A 189 -1.05 11.04 -10.93
N GLY A 190 -0.28 11.47 -9.92
CA GLY A 190 -0.62 11.27 -8.50
C GLY A 190 0.32 10.37 -7.67
N THR A 191 0.54 10.77 -6.42
CA THR A 191 1.41 10.12 -5.43
C THR A 191 1.06 8.65 -5.16
N PHE A 192 -0.21 8.27 -5.29
CA PHE A 192 -0.63 6.89 -5.07
C PHE A 192 -0.20 5.95 -6.20
N SER A 193 -0.35 6.39 -7.46
CA SER A 193 0.02 5.59 -8.62
C SER A 193 1.53 5.30 -8.62
N ALA A 194 2.33 6.28 -8.18
CA ALA A 194 3.77 6.12 -7.99
C ALA A 194 4.11 5.13 -6.85
N LEU A 195 3.41 5.20 -5.71
CA LEU A 195 3.59 4.23 -4.63
C LEU A 195 3.18 2.82 -5.07
N ALA A 196 2.06 2.67 -5.79
CA ALA A 196 1.61 1.38 -6.29
C ALA A 196 2.62 0.76 -7.27
N ALA A 197 3.21 1.57 -8.14
CA ALA A 197 4.22 1.13 -9.11
C ALA A 197 5.50 0.58 -8.46
N THR A 198 5.87 1.10 -7.28
CA THR A 198 7.08 0.66 -6.56
C THR A 198 6.80 -0.42 -5.51
N MET A 199 5.55 -0.62 -5.12
CA MET A 199 5.13 -1.71 -4.24
C MET A 199 5.28 -3.10 -4.89
N GLU A 200 5.31 -3.18 -6.21
CA GLU A 200 5.48 -4.44 -6.96
C GLU A 200 6.96 -4.74 -7.29
N TYR A 201 7.88 -3.84 -6.93
CA TYR A 201 9.32 -4.04 -7.16
C TYR A 201 9.93 -4.92 -6.07
N ASP A 202 10.58 -6.02 -6.47
CA ASP A 202 11.16 -7.02 -5.57
C ASP A 202 12.62 -6.71 -5.21
N ASP A 203 12.83 -5.57 -4.54
CA ASP A 203 14.14 -5.11 -4.07
C ASP A 203 14.73 -6.03 -2.99
N ALA A 204 13.91 -6.54 -2.07
CA ALA A 204 14.37 -7.43 -1.00
C ALA A 204 14.99 -8.72 -1.55
N TRP A 205 14.36 -9.34 -2.55
CA TRP A 205 14.93 -10.48 -3.27
C TRP A 205 16.22 -10.11 -3.99
N GLN A 206 16.25 -8.99 -4.70
CA GLN A 206 17.40 -8.57 -5.48
C GLN A 206 18.61 -8.24 -4.60
N ILE A 207 18.40 -7.60 -3.44
CA ILE A 207 19.46 -7.36 -2.43
C ILE A 207 20.00 -8.69 -1.90
N TYR A 208 19.12 -9.64 -1.57
CA TYR A 208 19.52 -10.96 -1.10
C TYR A 208 20.33 -11.71 -2.17
N ALA A 209 19.82 -11.78 -3.40
CA ALA A 209 20.48 -12.46 -4.51
C ALA A 209 21.86 -11.84 -4.84
N ALA A 210 21.95 -10.51 -4.91
CA ALA A 210 23.22 -9.83 -5.17
C ALA A 210 24.26 -10.07 -4.06
N ARG A 211 23.83 -10.03 -2.79
CA ARG A 211 24.73 -10.32 -1.64
C ARG A 211 25.17 -11.77 -1.64
N HIS A 212 24.27 -12.70 -1.97
CA HIS A 212 24.59 -14.12 -2.04
C HIS A 212 25.56 -14.43 -3.19
N LEU A 213 25.30 -13.91 -4.40
CA LEU A 213 26.21 -14.05 -5.55
C LEU A 213 27.61 -13.50 -5.25
N ARG A 214 27.69 -12.38 -4.53
CA ARG A 214 28.97 -11.79 -4.11
C ARG A 214 29.71 -12.63 -3.06
N ASN A 215 29.00 -13.25 -2.12
CA ASN A 215 29.61 -14.00 -1.04
C ASN A 215 30.03 -15.42 -1.48
N ASP A 216 29.17 -16.11 -2.22
CA ASP A 216 29.40 -17.51 -2.61
C ASP A 216 30.43 -17.65 -3.75
N HIS A 217 30.53 -16.64 -4.61
CA HIS A 217 31.43 -16.65 -5.77
C HIS A 217 32.46 -15.52 -5.69
N GLY A 218 32.66 -14.94 -4.50
CA GLY A 218 33.51 -13.77 -4.30
C GLY A 218 34.92 -13.94 -4.85
N ASP A 219 35.52 -15.11 -4.71
CA ASP A 219 36.88 -15.40 -5.17
C ASP A 219 36.98 -15.59 -6.70
N GLU A 220 35.88 -16.00 -7.35
CA GLU A 220 35.78 -16.18 -8.81
C GLU A 220 35.50 -14.85 -9.53
N LEU A 221 34.80 -13.93 -8.86
CA LEU A 221 34.43 -12.64 -9.43
C LEU A 221 35.64 -11.68 -9.49
N SER A 222 35.74 -10.94 -10.59
CA SER A 222 36.72 -9.86 -10.71
C SER A 222 36.43 -8.73 -9.70
N GLY A 223 37.46 -7.95 -9.34
CA GLY A 223 37.27 -6.78 -8.46
C GLY A 223 36.24 -5.78 -9.02
N ALA A 224 36.25 -5.56 -10.34
CA ALA A 224 35.29 -4.70 -11.02
C ALA A 224 33.85 -5.21 -10.90
N THR A 225 33.64 -6.52 -11.05
CA THR A 225 32.30 -7.12 -10.91
C THR A 225 31.78 -7.04 -9.48
N ARG A 226 32.65 -7.25 -8.48
CA ARG A 226 32.27 -7.11 -7.06
C ARG A 226 31.88 -5.68 -6.72
N GLU A 227 32.62 -4.70 -7.25
CA GLU A 227 32.34 -3.27 -7.06
C GLU A 227 31.01 -2.89 -7.73
N ALA A 228 30.79 -3.30 -8.98
CA ALA A 228 29.52 -3.07 -9.68
C ALA A 228 28.31 -3.69 -8.95
N LEU A 229 28.45 -4.90 -8.40
CA LEU A 229 27.43 -5.53 -7.57
C LEU A 229 27.19 -4.78 -6.26
N ALA A 230 28.24 -4.29 -5.61
CA ALA A 230 28.13 -3.52 -4.37
C ALA A 230 27.37 -2.20 -4.60
N GLU A 231 27.70 -1.48 -5.69
CA GLU A 231 26.96 -0.29 -6.08
C GLU A 231 25.50 -0.63 -6.43
N LEU A 232 25.23 -1.72 -7.14
CA LEU A 232 23.85 -2.13 -7.42
C LEU A 232 23.05 -2.33 -6.12
N VAL A 233 23.64 -3.03 -5.13
CA VAL A 233 23.03 -3.23 -3.81
C VAL A 233 22.74 -1.90 -3.10
N GLU A 234 23.68 -0.96 -3.11
CA GLU A 234 23.50 0.37 -2.52
C GLU A 234 22.28 1.10 -3.12
N SER A 235 22.12 1.06 -4.45
CA SER A 235 20.96 1.68 -5.10
C SER A 235 19.64 0.99 -4.78
N LEU A 236 19.65 -0.34 -4.61
CA LEU A 236 18.48 -1.09 -4.15
C LEU A 236 18.10 -0.72 -2.70
N GLU A 237 19.08 -0.54 -1.81
CA GLU A 237 18.84 -0.09 -0.42
C GLU A 237 18.29 1.35 -0.36
N LEU A 238 18.77 2.24 -1.24
CA LEU A 238 18.22 3.58 -1.39
C LEU A 238 16.78 3.55 -1.91
N LEU A 239 16.45 2.65 -2.84
CA LEU A 239 15.09 2.43 -3.31
C LEU A 239 14.18 1.92 -2.18
N GLU A 240 14.64 0.93 -1.40
CA GLU A 240 13.90 0.39 -0.26
C GLU A 240 13.56 1.50 0.74
N THR A 241 14.57 2.29 1.12
CA THR A 241 14.43 3.44 2.04
C THR A 241 13.47 4.49 1.49
N GLY A 242 13.63 4.86 0.21
CA GLY A 242 12.79 5.84 -0.47
C GLY A 242 11.32 5.39 -0.55
N ARG A 243 11.09 4.10 -0.81
CA ARG A 243 9.76 3.49 -0.86
C ARG A 243 9.09 3.49 0.51
N GLU A 244 9.81 3.11 1.57
CA GLU A 244 9.26 3.11 2.93
C GLU A 244 8.95 4.54 3.41
N HIS A 245 9.79 5.52 3.06
CA HIS A 245 9.52 6.94 3.31
C HIS A 245 8.25 7.41 2.58
N LEU A 246 8.09 7.05 1.30
CA LEU A 246 6.88 7.39 0.53
C LEU A 246 5.63 6.73 1.11
N LYS A 247 5.71 5.45 1.47
CA LYS A 247 4.64 4.68 2.10
C LYS A 247 4.20 5.33 3.41
N THR A 248 5.15 5.66 4.28
CA THR A 248 4.88 6.35 5.56
C THR A 248 4.20 7.70 5.33
N THR A 249 4.76 8.52 4.43
CA THR A 249 4.22 9.85 4.11
C THR A 249 2.81 9.76 3.49
N TYR A 250 2.58 8.77 2.63
CA TYR A 250 1.27 8.52 2.02
C TYR A 250 0.24 8.11 3.07
N LEU A 251 0.57 7.15 3.94
CA LEU A 251 -0.32 6.68 5.00
C LEU A 251 -0.66 7.82 5.99
N GLN A 252 0.32 8.63 6.38
CA GLN A 252 0.09 9.81 7.22
C GLN A 252 -0.90 10.78 6.56
N ARG A 253 -0.69 11.13 5.28
CA ARG A 253 -1.61 12.02 4.54
C ARG A 253 -3.02 11.45 4.43
N GLU A 254 -3.16 10.15 4.21
CA GLU A 254 -4.47 9.51 4.17
C GLU A 254 -5.17 9.54 5.53
N LEU A 255 -4.45 9.28 6.64
CA LEU A 255 -4.99 9.39 7.99
C LEU A 255 -5.44 10.81 8.33
N THR A 256 -4.63 11.83 8.03
CA THR A 256 -5.01 13.24 8.23
C THR A 256 -6.26 13.59 7.43
N ARG A 257 -6.32 13.19 6.15
CA ARG A 257 -7.50 13.47 5.32
C ARG A 257 -8.73 12.68 5.78
N LEU A 258 -8.57 11.46 6.29
CA LEU A 258 -9.66 10.70 6.92
C LEU A 258 -10.22 11.47 8.11
N SER A 259 -9.37 12.00 8.99
CA SER A 259 -9.83 12.77 10.15
C SER A 259 -10.65 14.00 9.72
N GLN A 260 -10.12 14.80 8.80
CA GLN A 260 -10.80 15.99 8.28
C GLN A 260 -12.15 15.64 7.63
N LEU A 261 -12.19 14.58 6.81
CA LEU A 261 -13.42 14.16 6.16
C LEU A 261 -14.41 13.55 7.15
N THR A 262 -13.98 12.80 8.17
CA THR A 262 -14.90 12.28 9.19
C THR A 262 -15.57 13.41 9.97
N ILE A 263 -14.86 14.51 10.26
CA ILE A 263 -15.48 15.70 10.87
C ILE A 263 -16.48 16.33 9.88
N LEU A 264 -16.09 16.49 8.61
CA LEU A 264 -16.91 17.09 7.58
C LEU A 264 -18.20 16.30 7.28
N PHE A 265 -18.13 14.96 7.26
CA PHE A 265 -19.29 14.07 7.05
C PHE A 265 -20.05 13.78 8.35
N GLY A 266 -19.36 13.82 9.49
CA GLY A 266 -19.93 13.58 10.81
C GLY A 266 -21.00 14.61 11.19
N LEU A 267 -20.77 15.89 10.91
CA LEU A 267 -21.74 16.94 11.24
C LEU A 267 -23.07 16.78 10.45
N PRO A 268 -23.07 16.62 9.11
CA PRO A 268 -24.28 16.27 8.36
C PRO A 268 -24.94 14.97 8.82
N ALA A 269 -24.14 13.96 9.18
CA ALA A 269 -24.66 12.68 9.66
C ALA A 269 -25.44 12.81 10.97
N VAL A 270 -24.89 13.56 11.93
CA VAL A 270 -25.58 13.88 13.20
C VAL A 270 -26.86 14.67 12.93
N LEU A 271 -26.80 15.70 12.08
CA LEU A 271 -27.98 16.49 11.72
C LEU A 271 -29.06 15.64 11.06
N ALA A 272 -28.70 14.74 10.15
CA ALA A 272 -29.64 13.83 9.50
C ALA A 272 -30.30 12.88 10.50
N ALA A 273 -29.53 12.37 11.46
CA ALA A 273 -30.07 11.52 12.54
C ALA A 273 -31.02 12.31 13.46
N PHE A 274 -30.72 13.56 13.78
CA PHE A 274 -31.63 14.45 14.52
C PHE A 274 -32.91 14.75 13.76
N LEU A 275 -32.81 15.08 12.46
CA LEU A 275 -33.97 15.32 11.60
C LEU A 275 -34.88 14.09 11.52
N LEU A 276 -34.30 12.88 11.43
CA LEU A 276 -35.06 11.64 11.47
C LEU A 276 -35.82 11.47 12.78
N GLY A 277 -35.18 11.79 13.91
CA GLY A 277 -35.81 11.75 15.23
C GLY A 277 -36.93 12.78 15.39
N LEU A 278 -36.72 14.01 14.93
CA LEU A 278 -37.72 15.09 14.96
C LEU A 278 -38.93 14.77 14.08
N LEU A 279 -38.70 14.15 12.92
CA LEU A 279 -39.76 13.78 11.97
C LEU A 279 -40.73 12.75 12.57
N TYR A 280 -40.25 11.85 13.44
CA TYR A 280 -41.03 10.77 14.05
C TYR A 280 -41.27 10.94 15.56
N GLY A 281 -40.77 12.02 16.17
CA GLY A 281 -40.84 12.25 17.62
C GLY A 281 -42.05 13.05 18.09
N GLY A 282 -42.79 13.69 17.16
CA GLY A 282 -44.00 14.46 17.48
C GLY A 282 -45.25 13.58 17.62
N MET A 283 -46.22 14.00 18.44
CA MET A 283 -47.51 13.31 18.62
C MET A 283 -48.38 13.19 17.35
N GLY A 284 -47.99 13.82 16.24
CA GLY A 284 -48.75 13.89 14.98
C GLY A 284 -48.19 13.04 13.82
N GLY A 285 -47.15 12.24 14.03
CA GLY A 285 -46.46 11.51 12.96
C GLY A 285 -45.66 12.42 12.00
N PRO A 286 -45.08 11.86 10.91
CA PRO A 286 -44.29 12.64 9.96
C PRO A 286 -45.14 13.72 9.27
N THR A 287 -44.65 14.96 9.24
CA THR A 287 -45.28 16.10 8.55
C THR A 287 -45.15 16.06 7.02
N ILE A 288 -44.54 15.00 6.49
CA ILE A 288 -44.27 14.77 5.07
C ILE A 288 -45.37 13.88 4.47
N GLY A 289 -45.72 14.10 3.21
CA GLY A 289 -46.67 13.25 2.49
C GLY A 289 -46.26 11.77 2.53
N HIS A 290 -47.24 10.87 2.65
CA HIS A 290 -46.99 9.43 2.85
C HIS A 290 -46.23 8.77 1.68
N ALA A 291 -46.30 9.37 0.49
CA ALA A 291 -45.58 8.89 -0.69
C ALA A 291 -44.06 9.20 -0.63
N ASP A 292 -43.66 10.32 -0.04
CA ASP A 292 -42.27 10.80 -0.06
C ASP A 292 -41.48 10.39 1.20
N ALA A 293 -42.19 10.10 2.30
CA ALA A 293 -41.59 9.74 3.59
C ALA A 293 -40.53 8.63 3.50
N PRO A 294 -40.73 7.52 2.75
CA PRO A 294 -39.74 6.43 2.66
C PRO A 294 -38.42 6.85 2.00
N VAL A 295 -38.50 7.69 0.97
CA VAL A 295 -37.33 8.19 0.24
C VAL A 295 -36.54 9.15 1.13
N VAL A 296 -37.23 10.06 1.81
CA VAL A 296 -36.61 11.02 2.74
C VAL A 296 -35.93 10.28 3.90
N VAL A 297 -36.62 9.32 4.53
CA VAL A 297 -36.08 8.51 5.63
C VAL A 297 -34.85 7.73 5.18
N SER A 298 -34.92 7.08 4.02
CA SER A 298 -33.77 6.35 3.45
C SER A 298 -32.58 7.29 3.20
N GLY A 299 -32.84 8.51 2.71
CA GLY A 299 -31.83 9.54 2.51
C GLY A 299 -31.17 9.99 3.82
N LEU A 300 -31.97 10.24 4.86
CA LEU A 300 -31.47 10.63 6.19
C LEU A 300 -30.61 9.52 6.81
N ILE A 301 -31.05 8.26 6.73
CA ILE A 301 -30.27 7.11 7.22
C ILE A 301 -28.97 6.96 6.43
N ALA A 302 -29.01 7.14 5.10
CA ALA A 302 -27.81 7.07 4.27
C ALA A 302 -26.81 8.17 4.64
N ILE A 303 -27.26 9.43 4.79
CA ILE A 303 -26.40 10.53 5.23
C ILE A 303 -25.83 10.24 6.63
N ALA A 304 -26.65 9.76 7.58
CA ALA A 304 -26.21 9.38 8.91
C ALA A 304 -25.16 8.25 8.90
N SER A 305 -25.22 7.35 7.91
CA SER A 305 -24.28 6.23 7.76
C SER A 305 -23.01 6.59 6.98
N SER A 306 -22.96 7.76 6.36
CA SER A 306 -21.85 8.18 5.50
C SER A 306 -20.47 8.22 6.19
N PRO A 307 -20.32 8.59 7.48
CA PRO A 307 -19.02 8.55 8.14
C PRO A 307 -18.49 7.12 8.33
N VAL A 308 -19.39 6.15 8.53
CA VAL A 308 -19.03 4.73 8.60
C VAL A 308 -18.57 4.25 7.23
N ALA A 309 -19.31 4.58 6.15
CA ALA A 309 -18.92 4.26 4.79
C ALA A 309 -17.55 4.83 4.42
N LEU A 310 -17.28 6.09 4.84
CA LEU A 310 -15.99 6.73 4.69
C LEU A 310 -14.89 5.96 5.46
N LEU A 311 -15.11 5.66 6.74
CA LEU A 311 -14.16 4.89 7.54
C LEU A 311 -13.84 3.55 6.88
N SER A 312 -14.87 2.80 6.45
CA SER A 312 -14.70 1.51 5.77
C SER A 312 -13.85 1.65 4.50
N ALA A 313 -14.13 2.65 3.65
CA ALA A 313 -13.35 2.88 2.44
C ALA A 313 -11.86 3.12 2.73
N TYR A 314 -11.54 3.88 3.78
CA TYR A 314 -10.17 4.15 4.19
C TYR A 314 -9.49 2.95 4.85
N VAL A 315 -10.16 2.28 5.80
CA VAL A 315 -9.60 1.14 6.53
C VAL A 315 -9.35 -0.04 5.59
N LEU A 316 -10.28 -0.34 4.67
CA LEU A 316 -10.10 -1.42 3.70
C LEU A 316 -8.88 -1.18 2.81
N ARG A 317 -8.68 0.07 2.36
CA ARG A 317 -7.50 0.43 1.55
C ARG A 317 -6.22 0.35 2.36
N ALA A 318 -6.19 0.93 3.56
CA ALA A 318 -5.02 0.87 4.43
C ALA A 318 -4.64 -0.58 4.75
N GLY A 319 -5.63 -1.43 5.06
CA GLY A 319 -5.43 -2.87 5.25
C GLY A 319 -4.93 -3.58 4.00
N THR A 320 -5.40 -3.19 2.81
CA THR A 320 -4.92 -3.76 1.55
C THR A 320 -3.47 -3.34 1.24
N ILE A 321 -3.11 -2.08 1.48
CA ILE A 321 -1.73 -1.59 1.33
C ILE A 321 -0.81 -2.30 2.33
N ALA A 322 -1.23 -2.39 3.60
CA ALA A 322 -0.48 -3.10 4.63
C ALA A 322 -0.30 -4.58 4.27
N ARG A 323 -1.36 -5.26 3.78
CA ARG A 323 -1.30 -6.66 3.32
C ARG A 323 -0.31 -6.84 2.16
N ARG A 324 -0.29 -5.92 1.18
CA ARG A 324 0.63 -5.97 0.02
C ARG A 324 2.08 -5.57 0.35
N THR A 325 2.33 -4.93 1.50
CA THR A 325 3.67 -4.48 1.92
C THR A 325 4.14 -5.16 3.21
N ALA A 326 3.51 -6.28 3.58
CA ALA A 326 3.77 -6.95 4.85
C ALA A 326 5.14 -7.66 4.91
N SER A 327 5.93 -7.66 3.83
CA SER A 327 7.34 -8.07 3.87
C SER A 327 8.21 -6.91 4.32
N ILE A 328 8.64 -6.93 5.58
CA ILE A 328 9.65 -6.01 6.11
C ILE A 328 11.00 -6.73 6.05
N GLY A 329 11.88 -6.28 5.16
CA GLY A 329 13.24 -6.81 5.00
C GLY A 329 13.32 -8.22 4.37
N PRO A 330 14.53 -8.82 4.33
CA PRO A 330 14.79 -10.10 3.67
C PRO A 330 14.21 -11.32 4.42
N MET A 331 13.27 -11.11 5.34
CA MET A 331 12.46 -12.18 5.89
C MET A 331 11.39 -12.52 4.88
N LEU A 332 11.72 -13.38 3.92
CA LEU A 332 10.79 -13.99 2.99
C LEU A 332 9.85 -14.91 3.80
N PRO A 333 8.62 -14.49 4.17
CA PRO A 333 7.74 -15.28 5.02
C PRO A 333 7.15 -16.50 4.27
N GLN A 334 7.49 -16.61 2.99
CA GLN A 334 6.94 -17.55 2.02
C GLN A 334 7.87 -18.74 1.74
N LYS A 335 8.99 -18.89 2.43
CA LYS A 335 9.91 -20.01 2.25
C LYS A 335 10.12 -20.78 3.55
N GLY A 336 9.97 -22.10 3.49
CA GLY A 336 10.65 -22.98 4.43
C GLY A 336 12.16 -22.71 4.39
N ALA A 337 12.88 -23.00 5.48
CA ALA A 337 14.33 -22.75 5.59
C ALA A 337 15.18 -23.41 4.47
N ASP A 338 14.56 -24.31 3.71
CA ASP A 338 15.16 -25.16 2.70
C ASP A 338 14.60 -24.89 1.28
N GLU A 339 13.71 -23.89 1.11
CA GLU A 339 13.02 -23.56 -0.16
C GLU A 339 13.61 -22.32 -0.87
N GLY A 340 14.76 -21.81 -0.44
CA GLY A 340 15.54 -20.84 -1.20
C GLY A 340 16.15 -21.49 -2.46
N PRO A 341 16.39 -20.76 -3.56
CA PRO A 341 16.97 -21.35 -4.78
C PRO A 341 18.47 -21.63 -4.66
N PHE A 342 19.02 -21.39 -3.49
CA PHE A 342 20.40 -21.62 -3.14
C PHE A 342 20.42 -22.62 -1.99
N GLU A 343 21.20 -23.69 -2.13
CA GLU A 343 21.42 -24.64 -1.04
C GLU A 343 22.07 -23.88 0.12
N VAL A 344 21.35 -23.73 1.22
CA VAL A 344 21.94 -23.26 2.46
C VAL A 344 22.74 -24.43 3.01
N ALA A 345 24.04 -24.44 2.74
CA ALA A 345 24.96 -25.38 3.37
C ALA A 345 24.89 -25.17 4.89
N ARG A 346 24.12 -26.02 5.57
CA ARG A 346 24.27 -26.17 7.02
C ARG A 346 25.56 -26.93 7.19
N ASP A 347 26.57 -26.26 7.76
CA ASP A 347 27.75 -26.95 8.24
C ASP A 347 27.28 -28.08 9.16
N ALA A 348 27.33 -29.30 8.64
CA ALA A 348 27.07 -30.52 9.38
C ALA A 348 28.31 -30.85 10.22
N ASP A 349 28.79 -29.89 11.01
CA ASP A 349 29.83 -30.11 12.01
C ASP A 349 29.20 -29.96 13.40
N GLY A 350 28.49 -31.03 13.75
CA GLY A 350 27.89 -31.21 15.07
C GLY A 350 27.77 -32.67 15.50
N GLU A 351 28.43 -33.62 14.83
CA GLU A 351 28.57 -34.99 15.34
C GLU A 351 30.01 -35.48 15.17
N SER A 352 30.83 -35.28 16.21
CA SER A 352 31.65 -36.36 16.81
C SER A 352 32.55 -35.84 17.93
N LYS A 353 32.08 -35.86 19.18
CA LYS A 353 32.55 -36.81 20.21
C LYS A 353 31.79 -36.71 21.52
#